data_AF-A0A7W0WCI7-F1
#
_entry.id   AF-A0A7W0WCI7-F1
#
_cell.length_a   1.000
_cell.length_b   1.000
_cell.length_c   1.000
_cell.angle_alpha   90.00
_cell.angle_beta   90.00
_cell.angle_gamma   90.00
#
_symmetry.space_group_name_H-M   'P 1'
#
loop_
_entity.id
_entity.type
_entity.pdbx_description
1 polymer ?
#
loop_
_entity_poly.entity_id
_entity_poly.type
_entity_poly.pdbx_seq_one_letter_code
_entity_poly.pdbx_strand_id
1 'polypeptide(L)'
;MRLDLAGKRARKLISDHQLTEDEIQQIVASARINLATFDSEYKTNVTQLAQELSKSRPTVYGWADRAIIATIDSLRNIRTGRPPKEMRARGKRLRGRPPVRLRRRTTDSSFS
;
A
#
# COMPACT_ATOMS: atom_id res chain seq x y z
N MET A 1 -14.16 5.38 11.56
CA MET A 1 -14.99 4.19 11.23
C MET A 1 -14.98 3.23 12.42
N ARG A 2 -16.12 2.64 12.83
CA ARG A 2 -16.19 1.67 13.94
C ARG A 2 -16.22 0.26 13.34
N LEU A 3 -15.17 -0.53 13.57
CA LEU A 3 -15.02 -1.87 13.01
C LEU A 3 -15.54 -2.93 13.98
N ASP A 4 -16.32 -3.89 13.47
CA ASP A 4 -16.69 -5.07 14.23
C ASP A 4 -15.60 -6.15 14.13
N LEU A 5 -14.67 -6.12 15.09
CA LEU A 5 -13.57 -7.07 15.20
C LEU A 5 -13.98 -8.39 15.89
N ALA A 6 -15.28 -8.60 16.18
CA ALA A 6 -15.76 -9.72 16.98
C ALA A 6 -15.87 -11.07 16.22
N GLY A 7 -15.57 -11.12 14.92
CA GLY A 7 -15.59 -12.36 14.15
C GLY A 7 -14.41 -13.30 14.45
N LYS A 8 -14.66 -14.62 14.60
CA LYS A 8 -13.59 -15.63 14.81
C LYS A 8 -12.51 -15.58 13.72
N ARG A 9 -12.90 -15.38 12.46
CA ARG A 9 -11.98 -15.24 11.32
C ARG A 9 -11.15 -13.95 11.40
N ALA A 10 -11.78 -12.82 11.75
CA ALA A 10 -11.09 -11.54 11.89
C ALA A 10 -10.03 -11.61 12.99
N ARG A 11 -10.37 -12.12 14.18
CA ARG A 11 -9.42 -12.35 15.28
C ARG A 11 -8.24 -13.22 14.87
N LYS A 12 -8.48 -14.31 14.13
CA LYS A 12 -7.40 -15.18 13.64
C LYS A 12 -6.45 -14.41 12.72
N LEU A 13 -6.97 -13.67 11.75
CA LEU A 13 -6.14 -12.89 10.82
C LEU A 13 -5.33 -11.79 11.53
N ILE A 14 -5.94 -11.10 12.49
CA ILE A 14 -5.24 -10.09 13.32
C ILE A 14 -4.10 -10.73 14.08
N SER A 15 -4.33 -11.89 14.70
CA SER A 15 -3.31 -12.62 15.46
C SER A 15 -2.20 -13.18 14.57
N ASP A 16 -2.54 -13.85 13.48
CA ASP A 16 -1.58 -14.50 12.57
C ASP A 16 -0.62 -13.48 11.93
N HIS A 17 -1.12 -12.28 11.64
CA HIS A 17 -0.39 -11.23 10.92
C HIS A 17 0.03 -10.05 11.80
N GLN A 18 -0.26 -10.09 13.11
CA GLN A 18 0.04 -9.04 14.08
C GLN A 18 -0.46 -7.65 13.62
N LEU A 19 -1.68 -7.61 13.07
CA LEU A 19 -2.21 -6.39 12.44
C LEU A 19 -2.47 -5.31 13.49
N THR A 20 -1.96 -4.11 13.21
CA THR A 20 -2.29 -2.90 13.95
C THR A 20 -3.67 -2.36 13.54
N GLU A 21 -4.29 -1.55 14.40
CA GLU A 21 -5.59 -0.92 14.09
C GLU A 21 -5.53 -0.08 12.80
N ASP A 22 -4.43 0.67 12.60
CA ASP A 22 -4.20 1.46 11.39
C ASP A 22 -4.15 0.58 10.12
N GLU A 23 -3.47 -0.57 10.19
CA GLU A 23 -3.41 -1.53 9.08
C GLU A 23 -4.77 -2.15 8.79
N ILE A 24 -5.55 -2.48 9.83
CA ILE A 24 -6.91 -3.00 9.67
C ILE A 24 -7.79 -1.94 8.97
N GLN A 25 -7.73 -0.69 9.41
CA GLN A 25 -8.46 0.41 8.79
C GLN A 25 -8.04 0.61 7.33
N GLN A 26 -6.73 0.54 7.05
CA GLN A 26 -6.21 0.62 5.69
C GLN A 26 -6.69 -0.54 4.81
N ILE A 27 -6.72 -1.78 5.33
CA ILE A 27 -7.22 -2.97 4.61
C ILE A 27 -8.70 -2.78 4.26
N VAL A 28 -9.53 -2.38 5.24
CA VAL A 28 -10.97 -2.18 5.02
C VAL A 28 -11.22 -1.04 4.04
N ALA A 29 -10.49 0.08 4.18
CA ALA A 29 -10.60 1.20 3.24
C ALA A 29 -10.21 0.78 1.82
N SER A 30 -9.10 0.05 1.65
CA SER A 30 -8.67 -0.47 0.34
C SER A 30 -9.72 -1.39 -0.28
N ALA A 31 -10.35 -2.27 0.53
CA ALA A 31 -11.43 -3.13 0.05
C ALA A 31 -12.67 -2.33 -0.40
N ARG A 32 -13.09 -1.31 0.38
CA ARG A 32 -14.21 -0.42 0.01
C ARG A 32 -13.93 0.33 -1.28
N ILE A 33 -12.72 0.84 -1.44
CA ILE A 33 -12.31 1.59 -2.65
C ILE A 33 -12.27 0.65 -3.85
N ASN A 34 -11.73 -0.56 -3.71
CA ASN A 34 -11.72 -1.55 -4.79
C ASN A 34 -13.13 -1.87 -5.28
N LEU A 35 -14.08 -2.06 -4.36
CA LEU A 35 -15.48 -2.28 -4.70
C LEU A 35 -16.07 -1.10 -5.48
N ALA A 36 -15.77 0.12 -5.04
CA ALA A 36 -16.23 1.36 -5.67
C ALA A 36 -15.46 1.77 -6.93
N THR A 37 -14.35 1.11 -7.28
CA THR A 37 -13.48 1.52 -8.41
C THR A 37 -14.22 1.47 -9.74
N PHE A 38 -15.15 0.52 -9.87
CA PHE A 38 -15.97 0.37 -11.06
C PHE A 38 -17.30 1.16 -11.00
N ASP A 39 -17.48 1.97 -9.95
CA ASP A 39 -18.65 2.83 -9.77
C ASP A 39 -18.36 4.26 -10.25
N SER A 40 -19.39 4.90 -10.79
CA SER A 40 -19.42 6.33 -11.10
C SER A 40 -19.08 7.23 -9.90
N GLU A 41 -19.37 6.78 -8.67
CA GLU A 41 -19.15 7.56 -7.44
C GLU A 41 -17.74 7.42 -6.83
N TYR A 42 -16.82 6.74 -7.53
CA TYR A 42 -15.47 6.43 -7.05
C TYR A 42 -14.73 7.62 -6.41
N LYS A 43 -14.80 8.80 -7.04
CA LYS A 43 -14.11 10.02 -6.55
C LYS A 43 -14.68 10.52 -5.21
N THR A 44 -15.99 10.39 -5.02
CA THR A 44 -16.68 10.79 -3.79
C THR A 44 -16.30 9.86 -2.66
N ASN A 45 -16.30 8.55 -2.91
CA ASN A 45 -15.91 7.52 -1.94
C ASN A 45 -14.46 7.66 -1.46
N VAL A 46 -13.53 7.96 -2.37
CA VAL A 46 -12.12 8.24 -2.00
C VAL A 46 -12.00 9.50 -1.15
N THR A 47 -12.80 10.53 -1.42
CA THR A 47 -12.77 11.78 -0.66
C THR A 47 -13.26 11.59 0.77
N GLN A 48 -14.36 10.86 0.97
CA GLN A 48 -14.88 10.53 2.29
C GLN A 48 -13.88 9.70 3.11
N LEU A 49 -13.30 8.66 2.51
CA LEU A 49 -12.31 7.82 3.19
C LEU A 49 -11.03 8.56 3.55
N ALA A 50 -10.57 9.48 2.69
CA ALA A 50 -9.43 10.34 3.00
C ALA A 50 -9.68 11.19 4.26
N GLN A 51 -10.88 11.74 4.39
CA GLN A 51 -11.29 12.51 5.58
C GLN A 51 -11.39 11.62 6.82
N GLU A 52 -12.09 10.48 6.73
CA GLU A 52 -12.28 9.55 7.86
C GLU A 52 -10.95 9.04 8.44
N LEU A 53 -9.95 8.79 7.58
CA LEU A 53 -8.66 8.24 7.98
C LEU A 53 -7.61 9.32 8.26
N SER A 54 -7.97 10.60 8.12
CA SER A 54 -7.04 11.72 8.21
C SER A 54 -5.81 11.53 7.30
N LYS A 55 -6.03 11.08 6.06
CA LYS A 55 -4.99 10.87 5.03
C LYS A 55 -5.24 11.73 3.81
N SER A 56 -4.20 11.96 3.02
CA SER A 56 -4.34 12.67 1.75
C SER A 56 -5.07 11.79 0.70
N ARG A 57 -5.86 12.41 -0.18
CA ARG A 57 -6.49 11.71 -1.31
C ARG A 57 -5.47 10.94 -2.18
N PRO A 58 -4.29 11.51 -2.55
CA PRO A 58 -3.26 10.76 -3.26
C PRO A 58 -2.78 9.50 -2.52
N THR A 59 -2.66 9.54 -1.19
CA THR A 59 -2.30 8.36 -0.39
C THR A 59 -3.35 7.27 -0.54
N VAL A 60 -4.63 7.65 -0.46
CA VAL A 60 -5.77 6.72 -0.56
C VAL A 60 -5.88 6.12 -1.97
N TYR A 61 -5.71 6.93 -3.03
CA TYR A 61 -5.59 6.41 -4.41
C TYR A 61 -4.43 5.42 -4.55
N GLY A 62 -3.27 5.75 -4.00
CA GLY A 62 -2.10 4.88 -4.05
C GLY A 62 -2.31 3.54 -3.32
N TRP A 63 -3.18 3.48 -2.32
CA TRP A 63 -3.59 2.21 -1.69
C TRP A 63 -4.52 1.41 -2.60
N ALA A 64 -5.50 2.07 -3.22
CA ALA A 64 -6.43 1.47 -4.17
C ALA A 64 -5.70 0.79 -5.33
N ASP A 65 -4.81 1.52 -5.99
CA ASP A 65 -4.07 1.00 -7.16
C ASP A 65 -3.27 -0.25 -6.78
N ARG A 66 -2.55 -0.20 -5.66
CA ARG A 66 -1.77 -1.35 -5.16
C ARG A 66 -2.67 -2.55 -4.83
N ALA A 67 -3.82 -2.32 -4.22
CA ALA A 67 -4.75 -3.37 -3.85
C ALA A 67 -5.42 -4.01 -5.08
N ILE A 68 -5.80 -3.21 -6.08
CA ILE A 68 -6.36 -3.70 -7.36
C ILE A 68 -5.31 -4.52 -8.11
N ILE A 69 -4.08 -4.02 -8.23
CA ILE A 69 -2.99 -4.75 -8.90
C ILE A 69 -2.76 -6.10 -8.22
N ALA A 70 -2.64 -6.14 -6.88
CA ALA A 70 -2.47 -7.38 -6.14
C ALA A 70 -3.66 -8.35 -6.34
N THR A 71 -4.88 -7.82 -6.45
CA THR A 71 -6.10 -8.61 -6.73
C THR A 71 -6.05 -9.20 -8.14
N ILE A 72 -5.70 -8.39 -9.15
CA ILE A 72 -5.53 -8.85 -10.54
C ILE A 72 -4.49 -9.97 -10.60
N ASP A 73 -3.34 -9.79 -9.95
CA ASP A 73 -2.27 -10.78 -9.92
C ASP A 73 -2.73 -12.07 -9.23
N SER A 74 -3.42 -11.97 -8.09
CA SER A 74 -4.00 -13.11 -7.39
C SER A 74 -4.97 -13.89 -8.28
N LEU A 75 -5.91 -13.20 -8.93
CA LEU A 75 -6.89 -13.81 -9.83
C LEU A 75 -6.22 -14.50 -11.03
N ARG A 76 -5.20 -13.86 -11.61
CA ARG A 76 -4.42 -14.46 -12.69
C ARG A 76 -3.71 -15.73 -12.23
N ASN A 77 -3.12 -15.72 -11.05
CA ASN A 77 -2.39 -16.88 -10.49
C ASN A 77 -3.31 -18.05 -10.15
N ILE A 78 -4.51 -17.76 -9.64
CA ILE A 78 -5.56 -18.76 -9.42
C ILE A 78 -5.97 -19.36 -10.77
N ARG A 79 -6.24 -18.51 -11.76
CA ARG A 79 -6.68 -18.93 -13.10
C ARG A 79 -5.64 -19.78 -13.83
N THR A 80 -4.34 -19.52 -13.63
CA THR A 80 -3.25 -20.26 -14.27
C THR A 80 -2.78 -21.47 -13.45
N GLY A 81 -3.36 -21.74 -12.28
CA GLY A 81 -3.02 -22.87 -11.41
C GLY A 81 -1.60 -22.83 -10.83
N ARG A 82 -0.84 -21.74 -11.02
CA ARG A 82 0.55 -21.63 -10.57
C ARG A 82 0.87 -20.19 -10.18
N PRO A 83 1.30 -19.92 -8.93
CA PRO A 83 1.87 -18.63 -8.59
C PRO A 83 3.19 -18.45 -9.39
N PRO A 84 3.40 -17.32 -10.08
CA PRO A 84 4.69 -16.98 -10.68
C PRO A 84 5.76 -17.03 -9.59
N LYS A 85 6.81 -17.83 -9.83
CA LYS A 85 7.89 -18.13 -8.88
C LYS A 85 8.73 -16.90 -8.48
N GLU A 86 8.50 -15.73 -9.06
CA GLU A 86 9.43 -14.60 -8.99
C GLU A 86 9.15 -13.55 -7.90
N MET A 87 8.00 -13.59 -7.21
CA MET A 87 7.67 -12.49 -6.27
C MET A 87 8.35 -12.56 -4.89
N ARG A 88 9.07 -13.66 -4.57
CA ARG A 88 9.86 -13.74 -3.31
C ARG A 88 11.16 -12.92 -3.34
N ALA A 89 11.61 -12.42 -4.50
CA ALA A 89 12.87 -11.70 -4.62
C ALA A 89 12.77 -10.17 -4.45
N ARG A 90 11.58 -9.56 -4.57
CA ARG A 90 11.42 -8.08 -4.51
C ARG A 90 11.32 -7.49 -3.10
N GLY A 91 11.31 -8.31 -2.04
CA GLY A 91 11.31 -7.84 -0.64
C GLY A 91 12.69 -7.39 -0.11
N LYS A 92 13.79 -7.64 -0.83
CA LYS A 92 15.17 -7.34 -0.38
C LYS A 92 15.83 -6.15 -1.08
N ARG A 93 15.09 -5.21 -1.66
CA ARG A 93 15.70 -4.05 -2.38
C ARG A 93 15.21 -2.65 -1.98
N LEU A 94 14.49 -2.50 -0.86
CA LEU A 94 14.18 -1.16 -0.32
C LEU A 94 15.03 -0.75 0.90
N ARG A 95 16.03 -1.56 1.29
CA ARG A 95 17.14 -1.10 2.16
C ARG A 95 18.40 -0.95 1.33
N GLY A 96 18.58 0.22 0.74
CA GLY A 96 19.76 0.50 -0.07
C GLY A 96 19.64 1.78 -0.87
N ARG A 97 19.19 2.88 -0.26
CA ARG A 97 19.53 4.20 -0.79
C ARG A 97 20.92 4.51 -0.22
N PRO A 98 22.01 4.50 -1.03
CA PRO A 98 23.28 4.96 -0.52
C PRO A 98 23.15 6.46 -0.20
N PRO A 99 23.81 6.98 0.84
CA PRO A 99 23.82 8.41 1.07
C PRO A 99 24.46 9.08 -0.14
N VAL A 100 23.77 10.08 -0.69
CA VAL A 100 24.31 11.00 -1.68
C VAL A 100 25.60 11.57 -1.10
N ARG A 101 26.76 11.19 -1.64
CA ARG A 101 28.03 11.84 -1.30
C ARG A 101 27.91 13.30 -1.75
N LEU A 102 27.73 14.20 -0.78
CA LEU A 102 27.96 15.64 -0.95
C LEU A 102 29.39 15.81 -1.48
N ARG A 103 29.49 16.12 -2.77
CA ARG A 103 30.75 16.43 -3.44
C ARG A 103 31.26 17.74 -2.83
N ARG A 104 32.28 17.64 -1.96
CA ARG A 104 33.02 18.81 -1.47
C ARG A 104 33.56 19.58 -2.67
N ARG A 105 33.14 20.83 -2.79
CA ARG A 105 33.65 21.82 -3.73
C ARG A 105 34.99 22.28 -3.18
N THR A 106 36.09 21.73 -3.67
CA THR A 106 37.42 22.33 -3.47
C THR A 106 37.53 23.51 -4.43
N THR A 107 37.46 24.71 -3.87
CA THR A 107 37.89 25.93 -4.56
C THR A 107 39.41 25.91 -4.59
N ASP A 108 40.00 25.57 -5.75
CA ASP A 108 41.36 25.97 -6.06
C ASP A 108 41.33 27.46 -6.36
N SER A 109 41.68 28.25 -5.36
CA SER A 109 42.07 29.65 -5.53
C SER A 109 43.53 29.68 -5.93
N SER A 110 43.79 29.64 -7.24
CA SER A 110 45.05 30.10 -7.81
C SER A 110 45.08 31.62 -7.72
N PHE A 111 45.86 32.16 -6.78
CA PHE A 111 46.35 33.52 -6.86
C PHE A 111 47.71 33.49 -7.56
N SER A 112 47.81 34.21 -8.67
CA SER A 112 49.05 34.76 -9.22
C SER A 112 49.31 36.13 -8.60
#